data_AF-T1J8W2-F1
#
_entry.id   AF-T1J8W2-F1
#
_cell.length_a   1.000
_cell.length_b   1.000
_cell.length_c   1.000
_cell.angle_alpha   90.00
_cell.angle_beta   90.00
_cell.angle_gamma   90.00
#
_symmetry.space_group_name_H-M   'P 1'
#
loop_
_entity.id
_entity.type
_entity.pdbx_description
1 polymer ?
#
loop_
_entity_poly.entity_id
_entity_poly.type
_entity_poly.pdbx_seq_one_letter_code
_entity_poly.pdbx_strand_id
1 'polypeptide(L)'
;MFQAYDEDYSRISGFIKGQLAPWKNHTKIKSAYMDTYFLSNMAPQIELFNTRAWYDLECFSRYLTSRNNCVYVFTGPLFIPQTEYNTKYQVIGPNHVAVPTHFFKVIICEPSIKGNKGLACYIMPNMHIADCCPLKAFRVRLQDLQEKAGILFFNSCEQFDEIPDVCDFRRRKVQLMESVGLGGAI
;
A
#
# COMPACT_ATOMS: atom_id res chain seq x y z
N MET A 1 -2.49 -13.35 24.62
CA MET A 1 -1.62 -12.18 24.33
C MET A 1 -1.59 -12.04 22.82
N PHE A 2 -2.00 -10.90 22.25
CA PHE A 2 -2.21 -10.71 20.80
C PHE A 2 -1.44 -9.50 20.23
N GLN A 3 -0.53 -8.93 21.01
CA GLN A 3 0.20 -7.71 20.67
C GLN A 3 1.61 -8.07 20.17
N ALA A 4 2.06 -7.38 19.12
CA ALA A 4 3.45 -7.40 18.69
C ALA A 4 4.26 -6.36 19.48
N TYR A 5 5.57 -6.60 19.60
CA TYR A 5 6.52 -5.72 20.25
C TYR A 5 7.74 -5.45 19.36
N ASP A 6 8.56 -4.48 19.73
CA ASP A 6 9.74 -4.09 18.94
C ASP A 6 10.76 -5.23 18.81
N GLU A 7 10.83 -6.12 19.81
CA GLU A 7 11.70 -7.29 19.83
C GLU A 7 11.36 -8.28 18.71
N ASP A 8 10.08 -8.33 18.29
CA ASP A 8 9.66 -9.20 17.18
C ASP A 8 10.28 -8.76 15.85
N TYR A 9 10.50 -7.45 15.70
CA TYR A 9 11.09 -6.80 14.52
C TYR A 9 12.60 -6.54 14.69
N SER A 10 13.27 -7.30 15.55
CA SER A 10 14.72 -7.17 15.73
C SER A 10 15.47 -7.29 14.39
N ARG A 11 16.67 -6.70 14.30
CA ARG A 11 17.50 -6.72 13.08
C ARG A 11 17.74 -8.14 12.52
N ILE A 12 17.77 -9.14 13.40
CA ILE A 12 17.98 -10.55 13.04
C ILE A 12 16.79 -11.12 12.27
N SER A 13 15.58 -10.56 12.43
CA SER A 13 14.39 -10.99 11.69
C SER A 13 14.54 -10.82 10.18
N GLY A 14 15.35 -9.84 9.72
CA GLY A 14 15.51 -9.50 8.31
C GLY A 14 14.36 -8.68 7.72
N PHE A 15 13.39 -8.25 8.53
CA PHE A 15 12.25 -7.43 8.11
C PHE A 15 12.24 -6.09 8.81
N ILE A 16 11.73 -5.08 8.12
CA ILE A 16 11.47 -3.77 8.72
C ILE A 16 10.01 -3.62 9.13
N LYS A 17 9.74 -2.65 10.02
CA LYS A 17 8.39 -2.22 10.39
C LYS A 17 7.78 -1.39 9.26
N GLY A 18 7.08 -2.06 8.35
CA GLY A 18 6.43 -1.42 7.21
C GLY A 18 5.07 -0.83 7.58
N GLN A 19 4.91 0.49 7.44
CA GLN A 19 3.65 1.18 7.72
C GLN A 19 2.57 0.85 6.68
N LEU A 20 1.34 0.59 7.15
CA LEU A 20 0.16 0.43 6.28
C LEU A 20 -0.46 1.79 5.93
N ALA A 21 -0.66 2.64 6.95
CA ALA A 21 -0.93 4.07 6.81
C ALA A 21 0.39 4.84 7.00
N PRO A 22 0.98 5.41 5.92
CA PRO A 22 2.31 5.99 5.99
C PRO A 22 2.30 7.36 6.67
N TRP A 23 3.27 7.63 7.55
CA TRP A 23 3.36 8.89 8.31
C TRP A 23 3.35 10.14 7.41
N LYS A 24 3.89 10.03 6.18
CA LYS A 24 3.93 11.13 5.19
C LYS A 24 2.55 11.64 4.79
N ASN A 25 1.49 10.85 5.00
CA ASN A 25 0.12 11.27 4.75
C ASN A 25 -0.50 12.05 5.93
N HIS A 26 0.17 12.09 7.10
CA HIS A 26 -0.37 12.61 8.36
C HIS A 26 0.49 13.73 8.97
N THR A 27 1.38 14.35 8.20
CA THR A 27 2.36 15.36 8.67
C THR A 27 1.74 16.63 9.25
N LYS A 28 0.48 16.95 8.90
CA LYS A 28 -0.20 18.17 9.36
C LYS A 28 -0.65 18.12 10.82
N ILE A 29 -0.87 16.92 11.37
CA ILE A 29 -1.43 16.74 12.72
C ILE A 29 -0.49 15.83 13.49
N LYS A 30 0.14 16.38 14.55
CA LYS A 30 1.16 15.67 15.32
C LYS A 30 0.66 14.35 15.92
N SER A 31 -0.56 14.31 16.47
CA SER A 31 -1.14 13.07 17.00
C SER A 31 -1.32 12.02 15.91
N ALA A 32 -1.94 12.37 14.78
CA ALA A 32 -2.13 11.46 13.66
C ALA A 32 -0.79 10.94 13.09
N TYR A 33 0.25 11.79 13.03
CA TYR A 33 1.60 11.36 12.69
C TYR A 33 2.12 10.29 13.68
N MET A 34 1.99 10.53 14.99
CA MET A 34 2.47 9.61 16.02
C MET A 34 1.69 8.29 16.01
N ASP A 35 0.38 8.34 15.76
CA ASP A 35 -0.47 7.15 15.69
C ASP A 35 -0.02 6.19 14.58
N THR A 36 0.60 6.69 13.51
CA THR A 36 1.14 5.83 12.43
C THR A 36 2.30 4.94 12.88
N TYR A 37 2.90 5.19 14.04
CA TYR A 37 4.01 4.39 14.59
C TYR A 37 3.54 3.25 15.50
N PHE A 38 2.25 3.13 15.80
CA PHE A 38 1.73 1.97 16.51
C PHE A 38 1.95 0.68 15.69
N LEU A 39 2.35 -0.40 16.37
CA LEU A 39 2.59 -1.70 15.72
C LEU A 39 1.31 -2.33 15.14
N SER A 40 0.12 -1.87 15.54
CA SER A 40 -1.15 -2.20 14.89
C SER A 40 -1.25 -1.68 13.44
N ASN A 41 -0.42 -0.70 13.08
CA ASN A 41 -0.28 -0.16 11.73
C ASN A 41 0.96 -0.70 11.00
N MET A 42 1.65 -1.70 11.55
CA MET A 42 2.89 -2.24 10.99
C MET A 42 2.73 -3.68 10.55
N ALA A 43 3.42 -4.03 9.48
CA ALA A 43 3.63 -5.41 9.07
C ALA A 43 5.09 -5.64 8.65
N PRO A 44 5.63 -6.87 8.80
CA PRO A 44 6.97 -7.20 8.33
C PRO A 44 7.12 -6.99 6.82
N GLN A 45 7.98 -6.07 6.42
CA GLN A 45 8.26 -5.77 5.01
C GLN A 45 9.73 -5.98 4.68
N ILE A 46 10.00 -6.46 3.46
CA ILE A 46 11.36 -6.47 2.91
C ILE A 46 11.81 -5.02 2.68
N GLU A 47 13.02 -4.67 3.11
CA GLU A 47 13.52 -3.29 3.06
C GLU A 47 13.49 -2.68 1.65
N LEU A 48 13.97 -3.42 0.64
CA LEU A 48 13.96 -2.97 -0.76
C LEU A 48 12.55 -2.92 -1.36
N PHE A 49 11.59 -3.66 -0.80
CA PHE A 49 10.19 -3.52 -1.18
C PHE A 49 9.61 -2.22 -0.63
N ASN A 50 9.73 -2.02 0.69
CA ASN A 50 9.21 -0.86 1.42
C ASN A 50 9.77 0.45 0.87
N THR A 51 11.10 0.56 0.73
CA THR A 51 11.79 1.81 0.37
C THR A 51 11.73 2.16 -1.12
N ARG A 52 11.31 1.22 -1.97
CA ARG A 52 11.24 1.41 -3.43
C ARG A 52 9.82 1.29 -3.97
N ALA A 53 9.46 0.11 -4.49
CA ALA A 53 8.23 -0.06 -5.25
C ALA A 53 6.96 0.24 -4.42
N TRP A 54 6.97 -0.13 -3.15
CA TRP A 54 5.88 0.21 -2.23
C TRP A 54 5.82 1.71 -1.97
N TYR A 55 6.96 2.34 -1.71
CA TYR A 55 7.08 3.79 -1.55
C TYR A 55 6.63 4.57 -2.79
N ASP A 56 6.92 4.05 -3.99
CA ASP A 56 6.45 4.65 -5.25
C ASP A 56 4.92 4.61 -5.34
N LEU A 57 4.28 3.52 -4.93
CA LEU A 57 2.83 3.41 -4.89
C LEU A 57 2.20 4.35 -3.82
N GLU A 58 2.87 4.54 -2.69
CA GLU A 58 2.47 5.55 -1.71
C GLU A 58 2.57 6.97 -2.28
N CYS A 59 3.66 7.31 -2.96
CA CYS A 59 3.78 8.58 -3.67
C CYS A 59 2.70 8.73 -4.75
N PHE A 60 2.36 7.67 -5.47
CA PHE A 60 1.28 7.70 -6.45
C PHE A 60 -0.07 8.03 -5.80
N SER A 61 -0.37 7.43 -4.64
CA SER A 61 -1.59 7.79 -3.90
C SER A 61 -1.63 9.27 -3.48
N ARG A 62 -0.47 9.85 -3.11
CA ARG A 62 -0.35 11.29 -2.82
C ARG A 62 -0.47 12.14 -4.08
N TYR A 63 0.15 11.73 -5.19
CA TYR A 63 0.08 12.41 -6.48
C TYR A 63 -1.36 12.61 -6.92
N LEU A 64 -2.23 11.61 -6.71
CA LEU A 64 -3.64 11.68 -7.06
C LEU A 64 -4.41 12.79 -6.34
N THR A 65 -3.92 13.28 -5.19
CA THR A 65 -4.55 14.41 -4.48
C THR A 65 -4.43 15.74 -5.24
N SER A 66 -3.51 15.84 -6.22
CA SER A 66 -3.37 17.04 -7.06
C SER A 66 -4.53 17.25 -8.04
N ARG A 67 -5.34 16.21 -8.32
CA ARG A 67 -6.42 16.23 -9.32
C ARG A 67 -7.78 15.80 -8.77
N ASN A 68 -7.84 15.39 -7.51
CA ASN A 68 -9.03 14.85 -6.86
C ASN A 68 -9.28 15.56 -5.53
N ASN A 69 -10.54 15.78 -5.20
CA ASN A 69 -10.92 16.45 -3.97
C ASN A 69 -10.63 15.59 -2.73
N CYS A 70 -10.94 14.29 -2.84
CA CYS A 70 -10.67 13.30 -1.81
C CYS A 70 -9.96 12.08 -2.42
N VAL A 71 -9.00 11.52 -1.68
CA VAL A 71 -8.36 10.24 -2.01
C VAL A 71 -8.45 9.34 -0.77
N TYR A 72 -9.15 8.22 -0.91
CA TYR A 72 -9.27 7.19 0.14
C TYR A 72 -8.36 6.03 -0.19
N VAL A 73 -7.68 5.48 0.82
CA VAL A 73 -6.70 4.42 0.63
C VAL A 73 -6.89 3.33 1.67
N PHE A 74 -7.26 2.13 1.22
CA PHE A 74 -7.19 0.92 2.06
C PHE A 74 -5.89 0.19 1.78
N THR A 75 -5.24 -0.27 2.83
CA THR A 75 -3.94 -0.95 2.75
C THR A 75 -3.94 -2.12 3.70
N GLY A 76 -3.39 -3.26 3.28
CA GLY A 76 -3.26 -4.39 4.17
C GLY A 76 -2.37 -5.52 3.64
N PRO A 77 -2.02 -6.47 4.53
CA PRO A 77 -1.26 -7.65 4.18
C PRO A 77 -2.14 -8.71 3.47
N LEU A 78 -1.51 -9.57 2.67
CA LEU A 78 -2.13 -10.77 2.09
C LEU A 78 -1.23 -12.00 2.26
N PHE A 79 -1.88 -13.14 2.43
CA PHE A 79 -1.26 -14.46 2.51
C PHE A 79 -1.77 -15.31 1.34
N ILE A 80 -1.17 -15.09 0.17
CA ILE A 80 -1.59 -15.73 -1.08
C ILE A 80 -0.96 -17.14 -1.17
N PRO A 81 -1.74 -18.19 -1.46
CA PRO A 81 -1.23 -19.55 -1.62
C PRO A 81 -0.18 -19.64 -2.73
N GLN A 82 0.88 -20.42 -2.53
CA GLN A 82 1.88 -20.72 -3.57
C GLN A 82 1.40 -21.83 -4.52
N THR A 83 0.50 -22.68 -4.01
CA THR A 83 -0.20 -23.75 -4.75
C THR A 83 -1.66 -23.75 -4.30
N GLU A 84 -2.54 -24.43 -5.02
CA GLU A 84 -3.99 -24.44 -4.75
C GLU A 84 -4.37 -24.77 -3.29
N TYR A 85 -3.54 -25.56 -2.57
CA TYR A 85 -3.85 -26.04 -1.23
C TYR A 85 -2.83 -25.66 -0.15
N ASN A 86 -1.83 -24.84 -0.46
CA ASN A 86 -0.76 -24.55 0.50
C ASN A 86 -0.37 -23.07 0.54
N THR A 87 -0.67 -22.45 1.67
CA THR A 87 -0.22 -21.10 2.02
C THR A 87 0.93 -21.22 3.02
N LYS A 88 2.12 -20.81 2.60
CA LYS A 88 3.31 -20.77 3.45
C LYS A 88 3.75 -19.33 3.66
N TYR A 89 3.92 -18.94 4.93
CA TYR A 89 4.47 -17.65 5.33
C TYR A 89 5.41 -17.83 6.53
N GLN A 90 6.37 -16.92 6.66
CA GLN A 90 7.26 -16.87 7.80
C GLN A 90 6.56 -16.18 8.98
N VAL A 91 6.94 -16.53 10.20
CA VAL A 91 6.64 -15.76 11.41
C VAL A 91 7.95 -15.28 12.03
N ILE A 92 7.95 -14.10 12.65
CA ILE A 92 9.14 -13.52 13.30
C ILE A 92 8.86 -13.23 14.78
N GLY A 93 9.93 -13.25 15.58
CA GLY A 93 9.87 -12.87 16.97
C GLY A 93 9.21 -13.89 17.91
N PRO A 94 9.32 -13.68 19.23
CA PRO A 94 8.65 -14.51 20.23
C PRO A 94 7.12 -14.52 20.12
N ASN A 95 6.52 -13.47 19.55
CA ASN A 95 5.06 -13.36 19.38
C ASN A 95 4.56 -13.88 18.03
N HIS A 96 5.43 -14.49 17.23
CA HIS A 96 5.08 -15.11 15.95
C HIS A 96 4.33 -14.16 14.99
N VAL A 97 4.85 -12.94 14.84
CA VAL A 97 4.29 -11.94 13.91
C VAL A 97 4.39 -12.47 12.49
N ALA A 98 3.25 -12.60 11.80
CA ALA A 98 3.18 -13.15 10.46
C ALA A 98 3.79 -12.19 9.41
N VAL A 99 4.66 -12.74 8.56
CA VAL A 99 5.27 -12.04 7.42
C VAL A 99 4.35 -12.19 6.20
N PRO A 100 3.73 -11.12 5.70
CA PRO A 100 2.85 -11.20 4.54
C PRO A 100 3.60 -11.61 3.29
N THR A 101 2.97 -12.43 2.46
CA THR A 101 3.50 -12.80 1.14
C THR A 101 3.37 -11.63 0.15
N HIS A 102 2.31 -10.84 0.30
CA HIS A 102 1.97 -9.72 -0.56
C HIS A 102 1.34 -8.61 0.29
N PHE A 103 1.24 -7.42 -0.30
CA PHE A 103 0.49 -6.30 0.22
C PHE A 103 -0.50 -5.82 -0.83
N PHE A 104 -1.64 -5.33 -0.38
CA PHE A 104 -2.62 -4.71 -1.25
C PHE A 104 -2.79 -3.22 -0.97
N LYS A 105 -3.18 -2.48 -2.00
CA LYS A 105 -3.71 -1.12 -1.86
C LYS A 105 -4.95 -0.94 -2.73
N VAL A 106 -6.03 -0.45 -2.15
CA VAL A 106 -7.23 0.00 -2.86
C VAL A 106 -7.26 1.52 -2.76
N ILE A 107 -7.29 2.20 -3.91
CA ILE A 107 -7.29 3.66 -3.99
C ILE A 107 -8.62 4.09 -4.62
N ILE A 108 -9.33 4.97 -3.94
CA ILE A 108 -10.52 5.64 -4.45
C ILE A 108 -10.22 7.12 -4.61
N CYS A 109 -10.64 7.68 -5.73
CA CYS A 109 -10.54 9.10 -6.01
C CYS A 109 -11.94 9.70 -6.20
N GLU A 110 -12.30 10.71 -5.42
CA GLU A 110 -13.47 11.52 -5.69
C GLU A 110 -13.07 12.70 -6.58
N PRO A 111 -13.59 12.77 -7.81
CA PRO A 111 -13.15 13.79 -8.77
C PRO A 111 -13.56 15.19 -8.30
N SER A 112 -12.74 16.19 -8.64
CA SER A 112 -13.02 17.60 -8.31
C SER A 112 -14.17 18.20 -9.13
N ILE A 113 -14.54 17.55 -10.24
CA ILE A 113 -15.66 17.89 -11.11
C ILE A 113 -16.70 16.76 -11.01
N LYS A 114 -17.98 17.05 -11.20
CA LYS A 114 -19.03 16.01 -11.24
C LYS A 114 -18.62 14.86 -12.18
N GLY A 115 -18.58 13.65 -11.64
CA GLY A 115 -18.21 12.41 -12.33
C GLY A 115 -18.28 11.23 -11.36
N ASN A 116 -18.07 10.01 -11.86
CA ASN A 116 -18.01 8.83 -11.01
C ASN A 116 -16.70 8.84 -10.20
N LYS A 117 -16.71 8.12 -9.08
CA LYS A 117 -15.48 7.91 -8.30
C LYS A 117 -14.52 7.02 -9.10
N GLY A 118 -13.23 7.35 -9.06
CA GLY A 118 -12.18 6.51 -9.63
C GLY A 118 -11.79 5.39 -8.67
N LEU A 119 -11.46 4.20 -9.18
CA LEU A 119 -10.93 3.07 -8.42
C LEU A 119 -9.64 2.52 -9.07
N ALA A 120 -8.67 2.16 -8.24
CA ALA A 120 -7.54 1.30 -8.63
C ALA A 120 -7.16 0.37 -7.49
N CYS A 121 -6.93 -0.90 -7.82
CA CYS A 121 -6.55 -1.96 -6.89
C CYS A 121 -5.18 -2.51 -7.27
N TYR A 122 -4.30 -2.68 -6.29
CA TYR A 122 -2.94 -3.18 -6.47
C TYR A 122 -2.68 -4.35 -5.52
N ILE A 123 -1.99 -5.38 -6.02
CA ILE A 123 -1.40 -6.45 -5.21
C ILE A 123 0.08 -6.55 -5.58
N MET A 124 0.97 -6.36 -4.61
CA MET A 124 2.42 -6.40 -4.82
C MET A 124 3.07 -7.46 -3.91
N PRO A 125 3.98 -8.30 -4.43
CA PRO A 125 4.70 -9.27 -3.62
C PRO A 125 5.65 -8.57 -2.64
N ASN A 126 5.75 -9.09 -1.41
CA ASN A 126 6.65 -8.58 -0.37
C ASN A 126 8.10 -8.98 -0.67
N MET A 127 8.66 -8.44 -1.75
CA MET A 127 10.00 -8.73 -2.24
C MET A 127 10.57 -7.55 -3.05
N HIS A 128 11.86 -7.59 -3.34
CA HIS A 128 12.46 -6.60 -4.22
C HIS A 128 11.83 -6.66 -5.63
N ILE A 129 11.34 -5.52 -6.10
CA ILE A 129 10.74 -5.35 -7.42
C ILE A 129 11.63 -4.39 -8.22
N ALA A 130 12.11 -4.84 -9.38
CA ALA A 130 12.98 -4.06 -10.25
C ALA A 130 12.37 -2.68 -10.58
N ASP A 131 13.20 -1.63 -10.60
CA ASP A 131 12.76 -0.24 -10.79
C ASP A 131 12.15 0.03 -12.17
N CYS A 132 12.42 -0.86 -13.14
CA CYS A 132 11.81 -0.81 -14.47
C CYS A 132 10.36 -1.33 -14.52
N CYS A 133 9.91 -2.08 -13.51
CA CYS A 133 8.57 -2.67 -13.50
C CYS A 133 7.51 -1.60 -13.21
N PRO A 134 6.55 -1.29 -14.10
CA PRO A 134 5.57 -0.23 -13.86
C PRO A 134 4.56 -0.60 -12.78
N LEU A 135 3.95 0.40 -12.11
CA LEU A 135 2.89 0.15 -11.11
C LEU A 135 1.69 -0.60 -11.74
N LYS A 136 1.38 -0.32 -13.02
CA LYS A 136 0.31 -1.00 -13.76
C LYS A 136 0.46 -2.52 -13.80
N ALA A 137 1.70 -3.05 -13.72
CA ALA A 137 1.93 -4.50 -13.70
C ALA A 137 1.33 -5.21 -12.48
N PHE A 138 1.00 -4.46 -11.42
CA PHE A 138 0.44 -4.96 -10.18
C PHE A 138 -1.06 -4.65 -10.04
N ARG A 139 -1.69 -4.08 -11.07
CA ARG A 139 -3.13 -3.82 -11.05
C ARG A 139 -3.92 -5.12 -11.09
N VAL A 140 -4.97 -5.18 -10.28
CA VAL A 140 -5.92 -6.29 -10.23
C VAL A 140 -7.34 -5.76 -10.24
N ARG A 141 -8.32 -6.62 -10.53
CA ARG A 141 -9.73 -6.25 -10.36
C ARG A 141 -10.05 -6.21 -8.86
N LEU A 142 -11.01 -5.35 -8.49
CA LEU A 142 -11.51 -5.30 -7.11
C LEU A 142 -11.98 -6.68 -6.63
N GLN A 143 -12.71 -7.40 -7.47
CA GLN A 143 -13.22 -8.74 -7.14
C GLN A 143 -12.09 -9.70 -6.77
N ASP A 144 -11.02 -9.76 -7.58
CA ASP A 144 -9.88 -10.65 -7.32
C ASP A 144 -9.17 -10.29 -6.00
N LEU A 145 -9.10 -9.00 -5.67
CA LEU A 145 -8.51 -8.52 -4.42
C LEU A 145 -9.39 -8.89 -3.23
N GLN A 146 -10.70 -8.68 -3.31
CA GLN A 146 -11.66 -9.01 -2.25
C GLN A 146 -11.67 -10.50 -1.95
N GLU A 147 -11.65 -11.35 -2.99
CA GLU A 147 -11.56 -12.80 -2.85
C GLU A 147 -10.27 -13.23 -2.12
N LYS A 148 -9.13 -12.59 -2.45
CA LYS A 148 -7.84 -12.88 -1.80
C LYS A 148 -7.73 -12.32 -0.39
N ALA A 149 -8.35 -11.17 -0.13
CA ALA A 149 -8.32 -10.51 1.17
C ALA A 149 -9.35 -11.09 2.16
N GLY A 150 -10.42 -11.70 1.65
CA GLY A 150 -11.58 -12.06 2.47
C GLY A 150 -12.32 -10.82 3.01
N ILE A 151 -12.19 -9.68 2.33
CA ILE A 151 -12.74 -8.38 2.75
C ILE A 151 -13.66 -7.86 1.65
N LEU A 152 -14.86 -7.43 2.03
CA LEU A 152 -15.73 -6.63 1.17
C LEU A 152 -15.44 -5.16 1.45
N PHE A 153 -14.85 -4.45 0.49
CA PHE A 153 -14.58 -3.02 0.65
C PHE A 153 -15.83 -2.19 0.36
N PHE A 154 -16.62 -2.61 -0.63
CA PHE A 154 -17.78 -1.87 -1.12
C PHE A 154 -18.95 -2.81 -1.41
N ASN A 155 -20.15 -2.24 -1.44
CA ASN A 155 -21.34 -2.97 -1.84
C ASN A 155 -21.39 -3.10 -3.37
N SER A 156 -22.01 -4.15 -3.90
CA SER A 156 -22.01 -4.49 -5.33
C SER A 156 -22.68 -3.47 -6.25
N CYS A 157 -23.41 -2.50 -5.69
CA CYS A 157 -24.15 -1.48 -6.43
C CYS A 157 -23.32 -0.21 -6.74
N GLU A 158 -22.12 -0.07 -6.18
CA GLU A 158 -21.27 1.09 -6.46
C GLU A 158 -20.55 0.95 -7.81
N GLN A 159 -20.65 2.00 -8.62
CA GLN A 159 -20.01 2.05 -9.93
C GLN A 159 -18.80 2.98 -9.87
N PHE A 160 -17.64 2.45 -10.27
CA PHE A 160 -16.38 3.18 -10.27
C PHE A 160 -15.80 3.24 -11.69
N ASP A 161 -15.25 4.40 -12.04
CA ASP A 161 -14.40 4.52 -13.22
C ASP A 161 -12.98 4.02 -12.87
N GLU A 162 -12.22 3.55 -13.86
CA GLU A 162 -10.82 3.17 -13.60
C GLU A 162 -9.96 4.43 -13.44
N ILE A 163 -9.13 4.48 -12.38
CA ILE A 163 -8.11 5.55 -12.27
C ILE A 163 -7.08 5.34 -13.40
N PRO A 164 -6.85 6.34 -14.27
CA PRO A 164 -5.88 6.21 -15.35
C PRO A 164 -4.48 5.88 -14.84
N ASP A 165 -3.73 5.06 -15.59
CA ASP A 165 -2.33 4.83 -15.30
C ASP A 165 -1.48 6.08 -15.62
N VAL A 166 -0.37 6.24 -14.91
CA VAL A 166 0.62 7.28 -15.19
C VAL A 166 1.90 6.60 -15.66
N CYS A 167 2.15 6.70 -16.96
CA CYS A 167 3.28 6.04 -17.60
C CYS A 167 4.61 6.41 -16.94
N ASP A 168 5.44 5.40 -16.66
CA ASP A 168 6.74 5.54 -16.01
C ASP A 168 6.71 6.28 -14.65
N PHE A 169 5.58 6.25 -13.92
CA PHE A 169 5.45 6.98 -12.65
C PHE A 169 6.63 6.71 -11.69
N ARG A 170 7.06 5.44 -11.53
CA ARG A 170 8.17 5.09 -10.64
C ARG A 170 9.49 5.77 -11.03
N ARG A 171 9.80 5.79 -12.33
CA ARG A 171 11.02 6.41 -12.88
C ARG A 171 10.97 7.93 -12.87
N ARG A 172 9.78 8.49 -13.08
CA ARG A 172 9.54 9.94 -13.18
C ARG A 172 8.95 10.55 -11.91
N LYS A 173 8.93 9.79 -10.81
CA LYS A 173 8.24 10.13 -9.56
C LYS A 173 8.59 11.53 -9.08
N VAL A 174 9.89 11.85 -9.03
CA VAL A 174 10.37 13.15 -8.55
C VAL A 174 9.81 14.28 -9.42
N GLN A 175 10.06 14.21 -10.73
CA GLN A 175 9.57 15.18 -11.71
C GLN A 175 8.04 15.35 -11.64
N LEU A 176 7.28 14.24 -11.57
CA LEU A 176 5.82 14.28 -11.53
C LEU A 176 5.29 14.88 -10.25
N MET A 177 5.85 14.52 -9.09
CA MET A 177 5.46 15.07 -7.79
C MET A 177 5.81 16.55 -7.70
N GLU A 178 6.98 16.98 -8.18
CA GLU A 178 7.35 18.39 -8.24
C GLU A 178 6.41 19.20 -9.15
N SER A 179 6.03 18.64 -10.31
CA SER A 179 5.14 19.32 -11.27
C SER A 179 3.75 19.66 -10.70
N VAL A 180 3.35 19.02 -9.60
CA VAL A 180 2.08 19.24 -8.91
C VAL A 180 2.26 19.85 -7.51
N GLY A 181 3.45 20.36 -7.19
CA GLY A 181 3.73 21.00 -5.90
C GLY A 181 3.88 20.04 -4.72
N LEU A 182 4.06 18.74 -4.97
CA LEU A 182 4.20 17.68 -3.97
C LEU A 182 5.64 17.19 -3.79
N GLY A 183 6.65 17.97 -4.20
CA GLY A 183 8.07 17.60 -4.07
C GLY A 183 8.49 17.29 -2.61
N GLY A 184 7.98 18.05 -1.64
CA GLY A 184 8.21 17.79 -0.21
C GLY A 184 7.48 16.57 0.36
N ALA A 185 6.66 15.89 -0.45
CA ALA A 185 5.94 14.66 -0.09
C ALA A 185 6.57 13.40 -0.73
N ILE A 186 7.73 13.55 -1.38
CA ILE A 186 8.66 12.48 -1.76
C ILE A 186 9.57 12.14 -0.58
#